data_AF-A0A7S1WEN1-F1
#
_entry.id   AF-A0A7S1WEN1-F1
#
_cell.length_a   1.000
_cell.length_b   1.000
_cell.length_c   1.000
_cell.angle_alpha   90.00
_cell.angle_beta   90.00
_cell.angle_gamma   90.00
#
_symmetry.space_group_name_H-M   'P 1'
#
loop_
_entity.id
_entity.type
_entity.pdbx_description
1 polymer ?
#
loop_
_entity_poly.entity_id
_entity_poly.type
_entity_poly.pdbx_seq_one_letter_code
_entity_poly.pdbx_strand_id
1 'polypeptide(L)'
;FGSLPRLLFDYVWGALLGLLVWGDGAAWASVGCAIWAADYWASCYRQEAQLRLGIKVGRECSGLVAATGLLALADRILWSSPPDPSLVFQALYLCSACYAAALGSWVSWKRLARRPSDSYWQGPPASQEAATAPSTAAREAEAAVCHEELDLARGELDSWRAALELQQEELESRRSELQRREDEQVGTCKICLDQPSCCVLLPCAHHVTCRSCTAEILAAAQPRCPVCRRDVRSRMETFPG
;
A
#
# COMPACT_ATOMS: atom_id res chain seq x y z
N PHE A 1 -18.25 -17.34 -6.41
CA PHE A 1 -18.27 -15.99 -5.82
C PHE A 1 -17.00 -15.71 -4.99
N GLY A 2 -15.79 -15.89 -5.54
CA GLY A 2 -14.53 -15.84 -4.77
C GLY A 2 -13.63 -14.62 -4.99
N SER A 3 -13.85 -13.82 -6.04
CA SER A 3 -12.90 -12.77 -6.49
C SER A 3 -13.38 -11.33 -6.29
N LEU A 4 -14.67 -11.11 -5.99
CA LEU A 4 -15.23 -9.76 -5.80
C LEU A 4 -14.60 -8.93 -4.65
N PRO A 5 -14.14 -9.51 -3.51
CA PRO A 5 -13.61 -8.69 -2.40
C PRO A 5 -12.25 -8.06 -2.70
N ARG A 6 -11.42 -8.68 -3.55
CA ARG A 6 -10.10 -8.15 -3.93
C ARG A 6 -10.23 -6.95 -4.85
N LEU A 7 -11.06 -7.07 -5.88
CA LEU A 7 -11.34 -5.97 -6.81
C LEU A 7 -11.88 -4.73 -6.09
N LEU A 8 -12.71 -4.90 -5.07
CA LEU A 8 -13.24 -3.79 -4.28
C LEU A 8 -12.17 -3.15 -3.37
N PHE A 9 -11.30 -3.97 -2.77
CA PHE A 9 -10.19 -3.50 -1.96
C PHE A 9 -9.18 -2.72 -2.80
N ASP A 10 -8.80 -3.27 -3.96
CA ASP A 10 -7.86 -2.65 -4.89
C ASP A 10 -8.42 -1.36 -5.49
N TYR A 11 -9.73 -1.29 -5.74
CA TYR A 11 -10.39 -0.08 -6.25
C TYR A 11 -10.49 1.04 -5.19
N VAL A 12 -10.87 0.70 -3.95
CA VAL A 12 -10.96 1.68 -2.85
C VAL A 12 -9.57 2.16 -2.43
N TRP A 13 -8.59 1.27 -2.39
CA TRP A 13 -7.21 1.63 -2.06
C TRP A 13 -6.53 2.42 -3.17
N GLY A 14 -6.80 2.08 -4.44
CA GLY A 14 -6.36 2.86 -5.61
C GLY A 14 -6.95 4.27 -5.63
N ALA A 15 -8.22 4.44 -5.26
CA ALA A 15 -8.85 5.76 -5.15
C ALA A 15 -8.27 6.60 -3.99
N LEU A 16 -7.97 5.97 -2.85
CA LEU A 16 -7.31 6.61 -1.69
C LEU A 16 -5.87 7.01 -1.98
N LEU A 17 -5.11 6.18 -2.71
CA LEU A 17 -3.76 6.52 -3.15
C LEU A 17 -3.77 7.62 -4.23
N GLY A 18 -4.77 7.63 -5.11
CA GLY A 18 -4.98 8.72 -6.08
C GLY A 18 -5.22 10.08 -5.40
N LEU A 19 -5.94 10.09 -4.27
CA LEU A 19 -6.17 11.29 -3.44
C LEU A 19 -4.90 11.82 -2.77
N LEU A 20 -3.91 10.97 -2.50
CA LEU A 20 -2.62 11.35 -1.89
C LEU A 20 -1.61 11.88 -2.92
N VAL A 21 -1.79 11.56 -4.21
CA VAL A 21 -0.79 11.83 -5.25
C VAL A 21 -1.19 12.98 -6.17
N TRP A 22 -2.48 13.27 -6.38
CA TRP A 22 -2.94 14.33 -7.28
C TRP A 22 -3.84 15.36 -6.57
N GLY A 23 -3.27 16.52 -6.27
CA GLY A 23 -4.03 17.73 -5.96
C GLY A 23 -4.42 18.43 -7.25
N ASP A 24 -5.64 18.19 -7.73
CA ASP A 24 -6.53 19.17 -8.38
C ASP A 24 -7.74 18.48 -9.03
N GLY A 25 -8.95 18.95 -8.68
CA GLY A 25 -10.21 18.82 -9.43
C GLY A 25 -10.86 17.44 -9.60
N ALA A 26 -10.10 16.38 -9.87
CA ALA A 26 -10.63 15.04 -10.17
C ALA A 26 -11.05 14.24 -8.92
N ALA A 27 -10.65 14.69 -7.73
CA ALA A 27 -10.92 14.06 -6.44
C ALA A 27 -12.42 14.06 -6.04
N TRP A 28 -13.22 14.97 -6.58
CA TRP A 28 -14.62 15.13 -6.19
C TRP A 28 -15.54 14.07 -6.81
N ALA A 29 -15.21 13.59 -8.01
CA ALA A 29 -15.97 12.54 -8.68
C ALA A 29 -15.76 11.16 -8.02
N SER A 30 -14.57 10.88 -7.50
CA SER A 30 -14.27 9.58 -6.87
C SER A 30 -14.94 9.41 -5.51
N VAL A 31 -15.04 10.47 -4.71
CA VAL A 31 -15.75 10.46 -3.41
C VAL A 31 -17.27 10.32 -3.63
N GLY A 32 -17.84 11.05 -4.61
CA GLY A 32 -19.25 10.90 -4.98
C GLY A 32 -19.59 9.49 -5.47
N CYS A 33 -18.73 8.88 -6.30
CA CYS A 33 -18.89 7.50 -6.73
C CYS A 33 -18.79 6.49 -5.58
N ALA A 34 -17.91 6.71 -4.61
CA ALA A 34 -17.78 5.84 -3.44
C ALA A 34 -19.02 5.89 -2.55
N ILE A 35 -19.59 7.09 -2.34
CA ILE A 35 -20.84 7.27 -1.57
C ILE A 35 -22.02 6.63 -2.31
N TRP A 36 -22.15 6.84 -3.62
CA TRP A 36 -23.22 6.25 -4.43
C TRP A 36 -23.14 4.71 -4.47
N ALA A 37 -21.92 4.16 -4.58
CA ALA A 37 -21.69 2.72 -4.54
C ALA A 37 -22.03 2.12 -3.17
N ALA A 38 -21.69 2.81 -2.07
CA ALA A 38 -22.03 2.36 -0.72
C ALA A 38 -23.55 2.37 -0.47
N ASP A 39 -24.26 3.41 -0.96
CA ASP A 39 -25.70 3.54 -0.78
C ASP A 39 -26.48 2.55 -1.66
N TYR A 40 -26.02 2.32 -2.91
CA TYR A 40 -26.52 1.26 -3.79
C TYR A 40 -26.34 -0.13 -3.15
N TRP A 41 -25.16 -0.40 -2.57
CA TRP A 41 -24.89 -1.68 -1.91
C TRP A 41 -25.74 -1.88 -0.65
N ALA A 42 -25.94 -0.83 0.16
CA ALA A 42 -26.83 -0.87 1.32
C ALA A 42 -28.31 -1.04 0.94
N SER A 43 -28.72 -0.54 -0.23
CA SER A 43 -30.06 -0.72 -0.78
C SER A 43 -30.27 -2.14 -1.31
N CYS A 44 -29.34 -2.65 -2.12
CA CYS A 44 -29.37 -4.04 -2.61
C CYS A 44 -29.31 -5.06 -1.47
N TYR A 45 -28.47 -4.83 -0.46
CA TYR A 45 -28.39 -5.71 0.72
C TYR A 45 -29.68 -5.71 1.54
N ARG A 46 -30.36 -4.56 1.68
CA ARG A 46 -31.69 -4.47 2.30
C ARG A 46 -32.74 -5.23 1.51
N GLN A 47 -32.73 -5.10 0.19
CA GLN A 47 -33.69 -5.75 -0.70
C GLN A 47 -33.50 -7.28 -0.68
N GLU A 48 -32.26 -7.75 -0.68
CA GLU A 48 -31.92 -9.16 -0.62
C GLU A 48 -32.19 -9.78 0.77
N ALA A 49 -31.95 -9.02 1.86
CA ALA A 49 -32.30 -9.44 3.22
C ALA A 49 -33.82 -9.54 3.45
N GLN A 50 -34.61 -8.63 2.85
CA GLN A 50 -36.08 -8.69 2.93
C GLN A 50 -36.67 -9.80 2.05
N LEU A 51 -36.16 -9.98 0.84
CA LEU A 51 -36.70 -10.93 -0.14
C LEU A 51 -36.31 -12.39 0.14
N ARG A 52 -35.12 -12.65 0.71
CA ARG A 52 -34.62 -14.04 0.92
C ARG A 52 -34.78 -14.57 2.34
N LEU A 53 -34.80 -13.71 3.36
CA LEU A 53 -34.73 -14.17 4.76
C LEU A 53 -35.98 -13.87 5.59
N GLY A 54 -36.95 -13.11 5.06
CA GLY A 54 -38.20 -12.79 5.78
C GLY A 54 -38.00 -12.01 7.10
N ILE A 55 -36.80 -11.48 7.34
CA ILE A 55 -36.43 -10.80 8.58
C ILE A 55 -37.05 -9.40 8.58
N LYS A 56 -37.97 -9.13 9.53
CA LYS A 56 -38.34 -7.76 9.88
C LYS A 56 -37.13 -7.09 10.49
N VAL A 57 -36.52 -6.17 9.73
CA VAL A 57 -35.36 -5.39 10.15
C VAL A 57 -35.75 -4.55 11.38
N GLY A 58 -35.36 -5.02 12.57
CA GLY A 58 -35.54 -4.34 13.85
C GLY A 58 -34.46 -3.28 14.11
N ARG A 59 -34.55 -2.64 15.28
CA ARG A 59 -33.81 -1.44 15.77
C ARG A 59 -32.28 -1.40 15.57
N GLU A 60 -31.64 -2.46 15.12
CA GLU A 60 -30.18 -2.51 14.87
C GLU A 60 -29.76 -1.74 13.60
N CYS A 61 -30.67 -1.45 12.67
CA CYS A 61 -30.38 -0.58 11.52
C CYS A 61 -30.34 0.92 11.85
N SER A 62 -30.61 1.32 13.10
CA SER A 62 -30.54 2.72 13.53
C SER A 62 -29.13 3.31 13.34
N GLY A 63 -28.08 2.49 13.48
CA GLY A 63 -26.68 2.92 13.27
C GLY A 63 -26.33 3.19 11.80
N LEU A 64 -26.93 2.44 10.86
CA LEU A 64 -26.77 2.66 9.42
C LEU A 64 -27.53 3.91 8.94
N VAL A 65 -28.72 4.18 9.52
CA VAL A 65 -29.48 5.41 9.24
C VAL A 65 -28.76 6.65 9.79
N ALA A 66 -28.12 6.54 10.97
CA ALA A 66 -27.28 7.60 11.51
C ALA A 66 -26.03 7.85 10.64
N ALA A 67 -25.42 6.78 10.11
CA ALA A 67 -24.28 6.89 9.20
C ALA A 67 -24.64 7.58 7.86
N THR A 68 -25.81 7.29 7.30
CA THR A 68 -26.31 8.01 6.10
C THR A 68 -26.58 9.48 6.38
N GLY A 69 -27.07 9.83 7.58
CA GLY A 69 -27.28 11.22 8.00
C GLY A 69 -25.97 12.00 8.17
N LEU A 70 -24.93 11.36 8.71
CA LEU A 70 -23.59 11.95 8.85
C LEU A 70 -22.89 12.14 7.51
N LEU A 71 -23.07 11.21 6.57
CA LEU A 71 -22.55 11.34 5.20
C LEU A 71 -23.24 12.48 4.43
N ALA A 72 -24.55 12.66 4.59
CA ALA A 72 -25.28 13.77 4.00
C ALA A 72 -24.91 15.14 4.61
N LEU A 73 -24.58 15.17 5.91
CA LEU A 73 -24.06 16.36 6.57
C LEU A 73 -22.63 16.69 6.11
N ALA A 74 -21.77 15.68 5.98
CA ALA A 74 -20.42 15.84 5.45
C ALA A 74 -20.43 16.36 4.02
N ASP A 75 -21.35 15.87 3.17
CA ASP A 75 -21.56 16.36 1.81
C ASP A 75 -21.94 17.87 1.83
N ARG A 76 -22.93 18.27 2.62
CA ARG A 76 -23.30 19.70 2.75
C ARG A 76 -22.16 20.60 3.24
N ILE A 77 -21.31 20.13 4.14
CA ILE A 77 -20.16 20.87 4.66
C ILE A 77 -19.09 21.01 3.57
N LEU A 78 -18.81 19.92 2.85
CA LEU A 78 -17.83 19.88 1.76
C LEU A 78 -18.22 20.76 0.56
N TRP A 79 -19.53 20.94 0.31
CA TRP A 79 -20.06 21.79 -0.77
C TRP A 79 -20.40 23.23 -0.35
N SER A 80 -20.19 23.61 0.92
CA SER A 80 -20.38 24.99 1.37
C SER A 80 -19.21 25.88 0.94
N SER A 81 -19.48 27.07 0.39
CA SER A 81 -18.44 27.97 -0.12
C SER A 81 -18.34 29.24 0.74
N PRO A 82 -17.16 29.57 1.32
CA PRO A 82 -15.94 28.76 1.37
C PRO A 82 -16.00 27.68 2.48
N PRO A 83 -15.42 26.48 2.29
CA PRO A 83 -15.44 25.45 3.32
C PRO A 83 -14.42 25.79 4.42
N ASP A 84 -14.87 25.80 5.68
CA ASP A 84 -14.00 25.95 6.84
C ASP A 84 -13.09 24.70 6.96
N PRO A 85 -11.75 24.85 6.93
CA PRO A 85 -10.82 23.72 7.01
C PRO A 85 -11.03 22.86 8.25
N SER A 86 -11.45 23.46 9.36
CA SER A 86 -11.68 22.73 10.62
C SER A 86 -12.89 21.78 10.54
N LEU A 87 -13.94 22.18 9.81
CA LEU A 87 -15.13 21.36 9.61
C LEU A 87 -14.88 20.22 8.61
N VAL A 88 -14.04 20.45 7.59
CA VAL A 88 -13.62 19.41 6.65
C VAL A 88 -12.84 18.31 7.38
N PHE A 89 -11.90 18.68 8.25
CA PHE A 89 -11.15 17.71 9.06
C PHE A 89 -12.05 16.92 10.02
N GLN A 90 -13.02 17.58 10.65
CA GLN A 90 -13.99 16.90 11.52
C GLN A 90 -14.89 15.93 10.75
N ALA A 91 -15.34 16.29 9.54
CA ALA A 91 -16.15 15.42 8.69
C ALA A 91 -15.39 14.16 8.25
N LEU A 92 -14.13 14.31 7.83
CA LEU A 92 -13.27 13.18 7.45
C LEU A 92 -12.96 12.27 8.65
N TYR A 93 -12.72 12.85 9.82
CA TYR A 93 -12.48 12.10 11.05
C TYR A 93 -13.72 11.31 11.51
N LEU A 94 -14.91 11.90 11.42
CA LEU A 94 -16.16 11.20 11.71
C LEU A 94 -16.42 10.07 10.70
N CYS A 95 -16.13 10.30 9.42
CA CYS A 95 -16.28 9.28 8.38
C CYS A 95 -15.33 8.09 8.61
N SER A 96 -14.07 8.34 8.99
CA SER A 96 -13.10 7.28 9.29
C SER A 96 -13.45 6.52 10.57
N ALA A 97 -13.95 7.21 11.60
CA ALA A 97 -14.42 6.58 12.84
C ALA A 97 -15.66 5.70 12.61
N CYS A 98 -16.62 6.15 11.79
CA CYS A 98 -17.77 5.33 11.38
C CYS A 98 -17.35 4.11 10.56
N TYR A 99 -16.38 4.26 9.65
CA TYR A 99 -15.83 3.16 8.86
C TYR A 99 -15.11 2.13 9.75
N ALA A 100 -14.31 2.59 10.71
CA ALA A 100 -13.65 1.73 11.69
C ALA A 100 -14.64 0.98 12.59
N ALA A 101 -15.73 1.64 13.02
CA ALA A 101 -16.80 1.00 13.80
C ALA A 101 -17.57 -0.05 12.96
N ALA A 102 -17.80 0.21 11.68
CA ALA A 102 -18.42 -0.74 10.75
C ALA A 102 -17.52 -1.96 10.46
N LEU A 103 -16.21 -1.75 10.33
CA LEU A 103 -15.24 -2.85 10.21
C LEU A 103 -15.13 -3.65 11.51
N GLY A 104 -15.13 -2.98 12.67
CA GLY A 104 -15.13 -3.62 13.98
C GLY A 104 -16.37 -4.48 14.22
N SER A 105 -17.56 -3.96 13.86
CA SER A 105 -18.80 -4.73 13.93
C SER A 105 -18.81 -5.89 12.93
N TRP A 106 -18.25 -5.73 11.72
CA TRP A 106 -18.12 -6.81 10.74
C TRP A 106 -17.19 -7.95 11.20
N VAL A 107 -16.06 -7.63 11.85
CA VAL A 107 -15.16 -8.63 12.45
C VAL A 107 -15.82 -9.34 13.64
N SER A 108 -16.64 -8.63 14.41
CA SER A 108 -17.43 -9.22 15.51
C SER A 108 -18.56 -10.10 14.98
N TRP A 109 -19.22 -9.68 13.90
CA TRP A 109 -20.28 -10.42 13.22
C TRP A 109 -19.75 -11.69 12.54
N LYS A 110 -18.56 -11.66 11.91
CA LYS A 110 -17.86 -12.86 11.44
C LYS A 110 -17.48 -13.83 12.56
N ARG A 111 -17.30 -13.34 13.79
CA ARG A 111 -17.08 -14.16 14.99
C ARG A 111 -18.37 -14.75 15.53
N LEU A 112 -19.47 -13.99 15.53
CA LEU A 112 -20.82 -14.43 15.90
C LEU A 112 -21.40 -15.43 14.88
N ALA A 113 -21.19 -15.22 13.59
CA ALA A 113 -21.58 -16.14 12.51
C ALA A 113 -20.80 -17.48 12.54
N ARG A 114 -19.75 -17.59 13.35
CA ARG A 114 -19.02 -18.85 13.64
C ARG A 114 -19.49 -19.54 14.92
N ARG A 115 -20.35 -18.93 15.72
CA ARG A 115 -21.02 -19.62 16.83
C ARG A 115 -22.36 -20.13 16.30
N PRO A 116 -22.62 -21.45 16.32
CA PRO A 116 -23.97 -21.93 16.12
C PRO A 116 -24.82 -21.43 17.29
N SER A 117 -25.69 -20.46 17.06
CA SER A 117 -26.80 -20.21 17.98
C SER A 117 -27.86 -21.25 17.69
N ASP A 118 -27.82 -22.36 18.43
CA ASP A 118 -28.68 -23.54 18.28
C ASP A 118 -30.19 -23.31 18.53
N SER A 119 -30.68 -22.07 18.63
CA SER A 119 -32.05 -21.80 19.07
C SER A 119 -32.96 -21.03 18.11
N TYR A 120 -32.51 -20.62 16.92
CA TYR A 120 -33.37 -19.83 16.02
C TYR A 120 -33.42 -20.27 14.55
N TRP A 121 -32.62 -21.26 14.13
CA TRP A 121 -32.79 -21.91 12.82
C TRP A 121 -33.63 -23.17 12.97
N GLN A 122 -34.93 -23.01 13.22
CA GLN A 122 -35.88 -24.03 12.78
C GLN A 122 -36.12 -23.75 11.30
N GLY A 123 -35.38 -24.47 10.45
CA GLY A 123 -35.63 -24.47 9.01
C GLY A 123 -37.10 -24.80 8.69
N PRO A 124 -37.56 -24.52 7.46
CA PRO A 124 -38.93 -24.85 7.05
C PRO A 124 -39.26 -26.31 7.38
N PRO A 125 -40.51 -26.62 7.79
CA PRO A 125 -40.89 -27.97 8.15
C PRO A 125 -40.56 -28.88 6.97
N ALA A 126 -39.84 -29.97 7.27
CA ALA A 126 -39.32 -30.93 6.31
C ALA A 126 -40.44 -31.50 5.43
N SER A 127 -40.75 -30.80 4.34
CA SER A 127 -41.21 -31.47 3.13
C SER A 127 -40.03 -32.29 2.64
N GLN A 128 -40.26 -33.58 2.50
CA GLN A 128 -39.32 -34.64 2.14
C GLN A 128 -38.63 -34.38 0.78
N GLU A 129 -37.69 -33.45 0.73
CA GLU A 129 -36.61 -33.52 -0.25
C GLU A 129 -35.50 -34.32 0.40
N ALA A 130 -35.48 -35.62 0.07
CA ALA A 130 -34.38 -36.50 0.40
C ALA A 130 -33.08 -35.88 -0.12
N ALA A 131 -32.32 -35.23 0.76
CA ALA A 131 -30.99 -34.75 0.46
C ALA A 131 -30.13 -35.97 0.13
N THR A 132 -29.95 -36.26 -1.16
CA THR A 132 -28.99 -37.25 -1.64
C THR A 132 -27.60 -36.72 -1.31
N ALA A 133 -27.07 -37.11 -0.16
CA ALA A 133 -25.67 -36.86 0.16
C ALA A 133 -24.82 -37.41 -0.99
N PRO A 134 -23.88 -36.63 -1.55
CA PRO A 134 -23.03 -37.11 -2.62
C PRO A 134 -22.31 -38.37 -2.17
N SER A 135 -22.28 -39.38 -3.04
CA SER A 135 -21.60 -40.64 -2.76
C SER A 135 -20.12 -40.38 -2.46
N THR A 136 -19.48 -41.30 -1.73
CA THR A 136 -18.04 -41.21 -1.44
C THR A 136 -17.22 -41.05 -2.72
N ALA A 137 -17.60 -41.74 -3.80
CA ALA A 137 -16.98 -41.61 -5.11
C ALA A 137 -17.11 -40.20 -5.73
N ALA A 138 -18.26 -39.54 -5.56
CA ALA A 138 -18.45 -38.17 -6.05
C ALA A 138 -17.56 -37.17 -5.28
N ARG A 139 -17.40 -37.37 -3.96
CA ARG A 139 -16.51 -36.55 -3.12
C ARG A 139 -15.03 -36.78 -3.43
N GLU A 140 -14.64 -38.01 -3.72
CA GLU A 140 -13.27 -38.36 -4.13
C GLU A 140 -12.92 -37.76 -5.50
N ALA A 141 -13.84 -37.80 -6.46
CA ALA A 141 -13.65 -37.16 -7.77
C ALA A 141 -13.52 -35.63 -7.64
N GLU A 142 -14.37 -35.00 -6.84
CA GLU A 142 -14.30 -33.55 -6.57
C GLU A 142 -12.99 -33.16 -5.86
N ALA A 143 -12.54 -33.96 -4.90
CA ALA A 143 -11.25 -33.75 -4.24
C ALA A 143 -10.07 -33.92 -5.22
N ALA A 144 -10.12 -34.87 -6.14
CA ALA A 144 -9.07 -35.07 -7.15
C ALA A 144 -8.95 -33.85 -8.09
N VAL A 145 -10.08 -33.29 -8.52
CA VAL A 145 -10.09 -32.05 -9.34
C VAL A 145 -9.48 -30.89 -8.56
N CYS A 146 -9.85 -30.71 -7.29
CA CYS A 146 -9.25 -29.67 -6.43
C CYS A 146 -7.73 -29.87 -6.24
N HIS A 147 -7.24 -31.11 -6.17
CA HIS A 147 -5.81 -31.39 -6.07
C HIS A 147 -5.06 -31.04 -7.35
N GLU A 148 -5.61 -31.38 -8.52
CA GLU A 148 -5.02 -31.04 -9.81
C GLU A 148 -4.93 -29.52 -10.01
N GLU A 149 -6.00 -28.77 -9.67
CA GLU A 149 -5.99 -27.31 -9.71
C GLU A 149 -4.92 -26.69 -8.77
N LEU A 150 -4.73 -27.27 -7.59
CA LEU A 150 -3.71 -26.82 -6.63
C LEU A 150 -2.29 -27.08 -7.13
N ASP A 151 -2.05 -28.22 -7.77
CA ASP A 151 -0.73 -28.56 -8.33
C ASP A 151 -0.35 -27.62 -9.48
N LEU A 152 -1.31 -27.27 -10.35
CA LEU A 152 -1.11 -26.26 -11.39
C LEU A 152 -0.78 -24.89 -10.79
N ALA A 153 -1.57 -24.42 -9.82
CA ALA A 153 -1.33 -23.15 -9.16
C ALA A 153 0.02 -23.09 -8.43
N ARG A 154 0.47 -24.21 -7.85
CA ARG A 154 1.80 -24.33 -7.24
C ARG A 154 2.90 -24.24 -8.29
N GLY A 155 2.74 -24.90 -9.44
CA GLY A 155 3.66 -24.80 -10.56
C GLY A 155 3.81 -23.36 -11.09
N GLU A 156 2.69 -22.65 -11.24
CA GLU A 156 2.71 -21.23 -11.61
C GLU A 156 3.47 -20.39 -10.57
N LEU A 157 3.18 -20.58 -9.28
CA LEU A 157 3.86 -19.87 -8.19
C LEU A 157 5.37 -20.12 -8.19
N ASP A 158 5.80 -21.37 -8.42
CA ASP A 158 7.22 -21.71 -8.48
C ASP A 158 7.89 -21.09 -9.72
N SER A 159 7.19 -21.00 -10.86
CA SER A 159 7.66 -20.24 -12.02
C SER A 159 7.82 -18.74 -11.72
N TRP A 160 6.86 -18.13 -11.02
CA TRP A 160 6.94 -16.72 -10.63
C TRP A 160 8.09 -16.46 -9.64
N ARG A 161 8.34 -17.37 -8.70
CA ARG A 161 9.48 -17.29 -7.77
C ARG A 161 10.81 -17.33 -8.51
N ALA A 162 10.99 -18.28 -9.43
CA ALA A 162 12.21 -18.37 -10.23
C ALA A 162 12.42 -17.10 -11.09
N ALA A 163 11.36 -16.54 -11.67
CA ALA A 163 11.44 -15.29 -12.41
C ALA A 163 11.84 -14.10 -11.51
N LEU A 164 11.31 -14.04 -10.29
CA LEU A 164 11.64 -13.00 -9.31
C LEU A 164 13.10 -13.09 -8.86
N GLU A 165 13.62 -14.29 -8.64
CA GLU A 165 15.02 -14.52 -8.26
C GLU A 165 15.97 -13.98 -9.35
N LEU A 166 15.71 -14.31 -10.62
CA LEU A 166 16.51 -13.77 -11.75
C LEU A 166 16.47 -12.24 -11.82
N GLN A 167 15.29 -11.64 -11.58
CA GLN A 167 15.17 -10.18 -11.54
C GLN A 167 15.96 -9.56 -10.38
N GLN A 168 15.98 -10.21 -9.22
CA GLN A 168 16.74 -9.75 -8.06
C GLN A 168 18.25 -9.80 -8.34
N GLU A 169 18.74 -10.90 -8.92
CA GLU A 169 20.14 -11.04 -9.32
C GLU A 169 20.55 -9.98 -10.36
N GLU A 170 19.70 -9.71 -11.35
CA GLU A 170 19.96 -8.66 -12.35
C GLU A 170 20.01 -7.26 -11.70
N LEU A 171 19.08 -6.95 -10.80
CA LEU A 171 19.09 -5.68 -10.07
C LEU A 171 20.32 -5.53 -9.18
N GLU A 172 20.74 -6.60 -8.51
CA GLU A 172 21.96 -6.61 -7.69
C GLU A 172 23.21 -6.38 -8.55
N SER A 173 23.30 -7.06 -9.69
CA SER A 173 24.38 -6.85 -10.66
C SER A 173 24.42 -5.39 -11.15
N ARG A 174 23.27 -4.82 -11.54
CA ARG A 174 23.18 -3.42 -11.96
C ARG A 174 23.57 -2.44 -10.85
N ARG A 175 23.15 -2.70 -9.61
CA ARG A 175 23.53 -1.87 -8.45
C ARG A 175 25.03 -1.92 -8.19
N SER A 176 25.63 -3.10 -8.22
CA SER A 176 27.07 -3.27 -8.02
C SER A 176 27.87 -2.52 -9.09
N GLU A 177 27.44 -2.58 -10.36
CA GLU A 177 28.09 -1.84 -11.44
C GLU A 177 27.98 -0.32 -11.26
N LEU A 178 26.81 0.19 -10.83
CA LEU A 178 26.65 1.61 -10.52
C LEU A 178 27.55 2.05 -9.37
N GLN A 179 27.58 1.28 -8.27
CA GLN A 179 28.43 1.57 -7.13
C GLN A 179 29.91 1.58 -7.52
N ARG A 180 30.37 0.62 -8.32
CA ARG A 180 31.75 0.59 -8.82
C ARG A 180 32.08 1.83 -9.65
N ARG A 181 31.16 2.31 -10.48
CA ARG A 181 31.33 3.55 -11.25
C ARG A 181 31.36 4.79 -10.36
N GLU A 182 30.55 4.83 -9.31
CA GLU A 182 30.56 5.90 -8.32
C GLU A 182 31.89 5.93 -7.55
N ASP A 183 32.40 4.78 -7.11
CA ASP A 183 33.70 4.65 -6.45
C ASP A 183 34.86 5.05 -7.39
N GLU A 184 34.76 4.73 -8.68
CA GLU A 184 35.72 5.19 -9.71
C GLU A 184 35.69 6.72 -9.89
N GLN A 185 34.51 7.35 -9.79
CA GLN A 185 34.35 8.81 -9.87
C GLN A 185 34.82 9.50 -8.58
N VAL A 186 34.47 8.96 -7.41
CA VAL A 186 34.87 9.43 -6.08
C VAL A 186 36.13 8.70 -5.65
N GLY A 187 37.23 8.92 -6.38
CA GLY A 187 38.48 8.20 -6.11
C GLY A 187 38.97 8.37 -4.68
N THR A 188 39.57 7.33 -4.08
CA THR A 188 40.14 7.40 -2.72
C THR A 188 41.28 8.43 -2.62
N CYS A 189 41.36 9.13 -1.48
CA CYS A 189 42.41 10.09 -1.17
C CYS A 189 43.79 9.46 -1.41
N LYS A 190 44.62 10.10 -2.24
CA LYS A 190 45.94 9.58 -2.62
C LYS A 190 47.01 9.75 -1.53
N ILE A 191 46.66 10.36 -0.41
CA ILE A 191 47.57 10.57 0.74
C ILE A 191 47.32 9.52 1.81
N CYS A 192 46.11 9.45 2.36
CA CYS A 192 45.80 8.46 3.41
C CYS A 192 45.36 7.10 2.88
N LEU A 193 44.92 7.01 1.62
CA LEU A 193 44.39 5.79 1.00
C LEU A 193 43.21 5.15 1.76
N ASP A 194 42.52 5.97 2.56
CA ASP A 194 41.46 5.53 3.48
C ASP A 194 40.14 6.24 3.17
N GLN A 195 40.15 7.58 3.22
CA GLN A 195 38.94 8.39 3.02
C GLN A 195 38.71 8.73 1.54
N PRO A 196 37.45 8.94 1.10
CA PRO A 196 37.16 9.37 -0.26
C PRO A 196 37.79 10.75 -0.56
N SER A 197 38.25 10.95 -1.80
CA SER A 197 38.61 12.29 -2.25
C SER A 197 37.35 13.13 -2.30
N CYS A 198 37.37 14.27 -1.61
CA CYS A 198 36.24 15.18 -1.52
C CYS A 198 36.67 16.64 -1.62
N CYS A 199 37.91 16.90 -2.03
CA CYS A 199 38.51 18.23 -2.08
C CYS A 199 39.24 18.44 -3.41
N VAL A 200 38.90 19.54 -4.08
CA VAL A 200 39.56 20.03 -5.28
C VAL A 200 40.59 21.10 -4.87
N LEU A 201 41.85 20.91 -5.28
CA LEU A 201 42.95 21.82 -4.95
C LEU A 201 43.06 22.95 -5.98
N LEU A 202 42.90 24.21 -5.55
CA LEU A 202 42.95 25.37 -6.44
C LEU A 202 44.34 26.04 -6.42
N PRO A 203 44.86 26.50 -7.57
CA PRO A 203 44.18 26.65 -8.87
C PRO A 203 44.38 25.48 -9.84
N CYS A 204 44.98 24.36 -9.42
CA CYS A 204 45.30 23.26 -10.34
C CYS A 204 44.11 22.33 -10.67
N ALA A 205 43.03 22.41 -9.91
CA ALA A 205 41.80 21.62 -10.04
C ALA A 205 41.96 20.08 -9.91
N HIS A 206 43.03 19.59 -9.27
CA HIS A 206 43.14 18.16 -8.97
C HIS A 206 42.24 17.75 -7.81
N HIS A 207 41.42 16.72 -8.02
CA HIS A 207 40.52 16.11 -7.04
C HIS A 207 41.12 14.78 -6.54
N VAL A 208 41.96 14.85 -5.51
CA VAL A 208 42.80 13.69 -5.10
C VAL A 208 42.99 13.52 -3.60
N THR A 209 42.38 14.37 -2.79
CA THR A 209 42.58 14.38 -1.33
C THR A 209 41.27 14.47 -0.58
N CYS A 210 41.22 13.87 0.61
CA CYS A 210 40.13 14.03 1.56
C CYS A 210 40.27 15.35 2.35
N ARG A 211 39.27 15.68 3.17
CA ARG A 211 39.24 16.93 3.96
C ARG A 211 40.42 17.08 4.92
N SER A 212 40.77 16.02 5.65
CA SER A 212 41.87 16.03 6.63
C SER A 212 43.23 16.22 5.95
N CYS A 213 43.55 15.39 4.96
CA CYS A 213 44.81 15.52 4.22
C CYS A 213 44.92 16.86 3.49
N THR A 214 43.81 17.42 3.01
CA THR A 214 43.83 18.76 2.38
C THR A 214 44.11 19.86 3.41
N ALA A 215 43.59 19.74 4.63
CA ALA A 215 43.90 20.69 5.70
C ALA A 215 45.39 20.66 6.07
N GLU A 216 46.00 19.48 6.13
CA GLU A 216 47.45 19.32 6.36
C GLU A 216 48.28 19.95 5.24
N ILE A 217 47.91 19.75 3.97
CA ILE A 217 48.58 20.41 2.83
C ILE A 217 48.54 21.93 2.98
N LEU A 218 47.38 22.50 3.32
CA LEU A 218 47.21 23.94 3.45
C LEU A 218 47.92 24.53 4.68
N ALA A 219 48.14 23.73 5.72
CA ALA A 219 48.87 24.13 6.92
C ALA A 219 50.40 24.08 6.73
N ALA A 220 50.91 23.41 5.69
CA ALA A 220 52.33 23.32 5.41
C ALA A 220 52.91 24.69 5.01
N ALA A 221 54.19 24.92 5.32
CA ALA A 221 54.89 26.16 4.97
C ALA A 221 54.92 26.45 3.45
N GLN A 222 54.86 25.40 2.63
CA GLN A 222 54.74 25.49 1.17
C GLN A 222 53.64 24.53 0.69
N PRO A 223 52.38 24.98 0.63
CA PRO A 223 51.26 24.14 0.22
C PRO A 223 51.37 23.81 -1.27
N ARG A 224 51.62 22.54 -1.61
CA ARG A 224 51.77 22.07 -3.00
C ARG A 224 50.87 20.89 -3.28
N CYS A 225 50.35 20.83 -4.51
CA CYS A 225 49.54 19.71 -4.96
C CYS A 225 50.39 18.43 -5.05
N PRO A 226 49.94 17.29 -4.51
CA PRO A 226 50.71 16.03 -4.55
C PRO A 226 50.83 15.46 -5.97
N VAL A 227 49.96 15.86 -6.90
CA VAL A 227 49.95 15.38 -8.30
C VAL A 227 50.86 16.24 -9.18
N CYS A 228 50.58 17.55 -9.26
CA CYS A 228 51.27 18.44 -10.22
C CYS A 228 52.26 19.40 -9.59
N ARG A 229 52.44 19.37 -8.25
CA ARG A 229 53.38 20.20 -7.48
C ARG A 229 53.17 21.72 -7.58
N ARG A 230 52.07 22.17 -8.18
CA ARG A 230 51.66 23.58 -8.21
C ARG A 230 51.24 24.03 -6.82
N ASP A 231 51.52 25.28 -6.48
CA ASP A 231 51.13 25.90 -5.21
C ASP A 231 49.61 25.88 -5.05
N VAL A 232 49.16 25.43 -3.88
CA VAL A 232 47.74 25.32 -3.51
C VAL A 232 47.38 26.54 -2.68
N ARG A 233 46.40 27.32 -3.15
CA ARG A 233 45.95 28.56 -2.50
C ARG A 233 44.69 28.35 -1.67
N SER A 234 43.83 27.45 -2.13
CA SER A 234 42.56 27.16 -1.48
C SER A 234 42.07 25.77 -1.90
N ARG A 235 41.01 25.31 -1.23
CA ARG A 235 40.29 24.08 -1.57
C ARG A 235 38.82 24.38 -1.80
N MET A 236 38.18 23.57 -2.64
CA MET A 236 36.73 23.47 -2.74
C MET A 236 36.32 22.05 -2.35
N GLU A 237 35.33 21.92 -1.48
CA GLU A 237 34.79 20.61 -1.13
C GLU A 237 33.74 20.20 -2.16
N THR A 238 33.83 18.97 -2.64
CA THR A 238 32.82 18.37 -3.51
C THR A 238 31.87 17.57 -2.64
N PHE A 239 30.58 17.81 -2.81
CA PHE A 239 29.57 16.94 -2.22
C PHE A 239 29.51 15.66 -3.06
N PRO A 240 29.73 14.47 -2.47
CA PRO A 240 29.34 13.25 -3.16
C PRO A 240 27.84 13.32 -3.40
N GLY A 241 27.43 13.12 -4.65
CA GLY A 241 26.01 13.03 -5.05
C GLY A 241 25.34 11.79 -4.50
#